data_AF-K1GJD7-F1
#
_entry.id   AF-K1GJD7-F1
#
_cell.length_a   1.000
_cell.length_b   1.000
_cell.length_c   1.000
_cell.angle_alpha   90.00
_cell.angle_beta   90.00
_cell.angle_gamma   90.00
#
_symmetry.space_group_name_H-M   'P 1'
#
loop_
_entity.id
_entity.type
_entity.pdbx_description
1 polymer ?
#
loop_
_entity_poly.entity_id
_entity_poly.type
_entity_poly.pdbx_seq_one_letter_code
_entity_poly.pdbx_strand_id
1 'polypeptide(L)'
;MYNELDLHNLDFKVALSVFKKKYNEALKKKDRREILVIHGYGANKLGHKAVLATNLRIFFSNNRDKLSYRLDTNPGVTYVTPISRLE
;
A
#
# COMPACT_ATOMS: atom_id res chain seq x y z
N MET A 1 17.75 6.08 -1.91
CA MET A 1 17.20 5.19 -0.88
C MET A 1 15.74 4.92 -1.20
N TYR A 2 15.38 3.66 -1.44
CA TYR A 2 14.06 3.25 -1.92
C TYR A 2 13.00 3.53 -0.85
N ASN A 3 11.87 4.12 -1.26
CA ASN A 3 10.76 4.45 -0.37
C ASN A 3 9.82 3.24 -0.26
N GLU A 4 10.31 2.15 0.34
CA GLU A 4 9.60 0.87 0.37
C GLU A 4 8.90 0.66 1.70
N LEU A 5 7.82 -0.11 1.66
CA LEU A 5 7.08 -0.55 2.82
C LEU A 5 6.71 -2.01 2.66
N ASP A 6 7.36 -2.86 3.45
CA ASP A 6 7.02 -4.28 3.50
C ASP A 6 5.87 -4.52 4.49
N LEU A 7 4.78 -5.06 3.96
CA LEU A 7 3.57 -5.44 4.66
C LEU A 7 3.27 -6.94 4.50
N HIS A 8 4.21 -7.73 3.95
CA HIS A 8 3.99 -9.16 3.79
C HIS A 8 3.61 -9.81 5.12
N ASN A 9 2.80 -10.86 5.07
CA ASN A 9 2.38 -11.65 6.25
C ASN A 9 1.65 -10.86 7.36
N LEU A 10 1.28 -9.60 7.13
CA LEU A 10 0.48 -8.82 8.06
C LEU A 10 -1.02 -8.99 7.79
N ASP A 11 -1.80 -9.03 8.87
CA ASP A 11 -3.24 -8.82 8.77
C ASP A 11 -3.56 -7.43 8.23
N PHE A 12 -4.66 -7.32 7.49
CA PHE A 12 -5.05 -6.07 6.83
C PHE A 12 -5.13 -4.87 7.79
N LYS A 13 -5.68 -5.06 9.01
CA LYS A 13 -5.79 -3.99 10.00
C LYS A 13 -4.41 -3.45 10.43
N VAL A 14 -3.44 -4.34 10.61
CA VAL A 14 -2.07 -3.99 11.00
C VAL A 14 -1.38 -3.33 9.82
N ALA A 15 -1.44 -3.94 8.64
CA ALA A 15 -0.86 -3.42 7.41
C ALA A 15 -1.36 -1.99 7.09
N LEU A 16 -2.67 -1.76 7.23
CA LEU A 16 -3.27 -0.45 6.99
C LEU A 16 -2.77 0.61 8.00
N SER A 17 -2.65 0.25 9.28
CA SER A 17 -2.12 1.15 10.30
C SER A 17 -0.68 1.57 10.02
N VAL A 18 0.18 0.59 9.69
CA VAL A 18 1.59 0.83 9.34
C VAL A 18 1.69 1.67 8.06
N PHE A 19 0.89 1.36 7.04
CA PHE A 19 0.82 2.15 5.82
C PHE A 19 0.45 3.60 6.09
N LYS A 20 -0.64 3.87 6.80
CA LYS A 20 -1.08 5.23 7.13
C LYS A 20 -0.01 6.01 7.88
N LYS A 21 0.71 5.36 8.80
CA LYS A 21 1.82 5.98 9.54
C LYS A 21 2.94 6.42 8.58
N LYS A 22 3.49 5.50 7.78
CA LYS A 22 4.55 5.84 6.81
C LYS A 22 4.10 6.89 5.80
N TYR A 23 2.89 6.74 5.29
CA TYR A 23 2.28 7.66 4.34
C TYR A 23 2.18 9.10 4.90
N ASN A 24 1.63 9.24 6.11
CA ASN A 24 1.47 10.56 6.73
C ASN A 24 2.82 11.15 7.17
N GLU A 25 3.80 10.31 7.52
CA GLU A 25 5.18 10.76 7.76
C GLU A 25 5.84 11.31 6.49
N ALA A 26 5.61 10.69 5.32
CA ALA A 26 6.10 11.18 4.04
C ALA A 26 5.55 12.57 3.73
N LEU A 27 4.24 12.79 3.93
CA LEU A 27 3.61 14.10 3.79
C LEU A 27 4.22 15.16 4.71
N LYS A 28 4.42 14.84 6.00
CA LYS A 28 5.06 15.75 6.97
C LYS A 28 6.45 16.17 6.54
N LYS A 29 7.22 15.24 5.97
CA LYS A 29 8.57 15.47 5.44
C LYS A 29 8.59 16.12 4.06
N LYS A 30 7.42 16.41 3.47
CA LYS A 30 7.27 16.85 2.07
C LYS A 30 7.92 15.89 1.07
N ASP A 31 8.02 14.60 1.41
CA ASP A 31 8.53 13.56 0.53
C ASP A 31 7.43 13.16 -0.46
N ARG A 32 7.64 13.50 -1.73
CA ARG A 32 6.69 13.26 -2.82
C ARG A 32 6.98 11.98 -3.62
N ARG A 33 7.98 11.20 -3.21
CA ARG A 33 8.34 9.96 -3.91
C ARG A 33 7.26 8.90 -3.70
N GLU A 34 7.05 8.08 -4.72
CA GLU A 34 6.17 6.91 -4.61
C GLU A 34 6.61 5.99 -3.48
N ILE A 35 5.65 5.48 -2.72
CA ILE A 35 5.84 4.41 -1.75
C ILE A 35 5.64 3.08 -2.47
N LEU A 36 6.67 2.24 -2.53
CA LEU A 36 6.53 0.85 -2.97
C LEU A 36 5.92 0.04 -1.82
N VAL A 37 4.65 -0.31 -1.92
CA VAL A 37 3.94 -1.13 -0.93
C VAL A 37 4.04 -2.60 -1.34
N ILE A 38 4.80 -3.38 -0.58
CA ILE A 38 4.97 -4.82 -0.79
C ILE A 38 3.94 -5.53 0.10
N HIS A 39 2.94 -6.15 -0.50
CA HIS A 39 1.89 -6.88 0.21
C HIS A 39 1.93 -8.39 -0.08
N GLY A 40 2.84 -8.82 -0.94
CA GLY A 40 3.00 -10.21 -1.35
C GLY A 40 1.88 -10.69 -2.28
N TYR A 41 2.06 -11.92 -2.78
CA TYR A 41 1.18 -12.58 -3.74
C TYR A 41 -0.08 -13.18 -3.08
N GLY A 42 -0.12 -13.25 -1.75
CA GLY A 42 -1.09 -14.06 -1.00
C GLY A 42 -0.62 -15.51 -0.82
N ALA A 43 -1.47 -16.38 -0.29
CA ALA A 43 -1.15 -17.79 -0.16
C ALA A 43 -1.08 -18.43 -1.57
N ASN A 44 0.05 -19.05 -1.92
CA ASN A 44 0.30 -19.74 -3.20
C ASN A 44 -0.51 -21.05 -3.36
N LYS A 45 -1.72 -21.12 -2.82
CA LYS A 45 -2.62 -22.25 -2.95
C LYS A 45 -3.64 -21.94 -4.05
N LEU A 46 -3.84 -22.88 -4.96
CA LEU A 46 -4.82 -22.78 -6.04
C LEU A 46 -6.19 -22.37 -5.46
N GLY A 47 -6.75 -21.24 -5.92
CA GLY A 47 -8.06 -20.75 -5.48
C GLY A 47 -8.06 -19.78 -4.30
N HIS A 48 -6.91 -19.45 -3.68
CA HIS A 48 -6.89 -18.44 -2.63
C HIS A 48 -6.81 -17.01 -3.20
N LYS A 49 -7.68 -16.14 -2.71
CA LYS A 49 -7.66 -14.70 -3.04
C LYS A 49 -6.50 -14.03 -2.32
N ALA A 50 -5.76 -13.16 -3.01
CA ALA A 50 -4.76 -12.29 -2.39
C ALA A 50 -5.45 -11.24 -1.49
N VAL A 51 -5.87 -11.64 -0.30
CA VAL A 51 -6.75 -10.86 0.59
C VAL A 51 -6.14 -9.51 0.93
N LEU A 52 -4.87 -9.48 1.34
CA LEU A 52 -4.18 -8.25 1.71
C LEU A 52 -4.06 -7.29 0.52
N ALA A 53 -3.60 -7.79 -0.63
CA ALA A 53 -3.47 -7.01 -1.86
C ALA A 53 -4.82 -6.42 -2.29
N THR A 54 -5.88 -7.23 -2.25
CA THR A 54 -7.24 -6.81 -2.61
C THR A 54 -7.73 -5.70 -1.69
N ASN A 55 -7.64 -5.90 -0.37
CA ASN A 55 -8.18 -4.96 0.59
C ASN A 55 -7.40 -3.62 0.58
N LEU A 56 -6.08 -3.67 0.41
CA LEU A 56 -5.27 -2.46 0.22
C LEU A 56 -5.65 -1.70 -1.05
N ARG A 57 -5.80 -2.39 -2.18
CA ARG A 57 -6.18 -1.76 -3.46
C ARG A 57 -7.60 -1.20 -3.44
N ILE A 58 -8.54 -1.85 -2.74
CA ILE A 58 -9.87 -1.28 -2.46
C ILE A 58 -9.74 -0.01 -1.63
N PHE A 59 -8.97 -0.04 -0.53
CA PHE A 59 -8.73 1.14 0.28
C PHE A 59 -8.11 2.29 -0.53
N PHE A 60 -7.11 2.02 -1.36
CA PHE A 60 -6.49 3.03 -2.23
C PHE A 60 -7.49 3.59 -3.25
N SER A 61 -8.33 2.74 -3.84
CA SER A 61 -9.37 3.17 -4.78
C SER A 61 -10.42 4.08 -4.13
N ASN A 62 -10.77 3.81 -2.88
CA ASN A 62 -11.73 4.59 -2.11
C ASN A 62 -11.16 5.92 -1.57
N ASN A 63 -9.86 6.17 -1.73
CA ASN A 63 -9.17 7.37 -1.23
C ASN A 63 -8.42 8.11 -2.35
N ARG A 64 -8.89 8.05 -3.61
CA ARG A 64 -8.23 8.68 -4.76
C ARG A 64 -8.16 10.22 -4.70
N ASP A 65 -8.96 10.84 -3.85
CA ASP A 65 -8.88 12.26 -3.49
C ASP A 65 -7.67 12.56 -2.58
N LYS A 66 -7.21 11.56 -1.83
CA LYS A 66 -6.11 11.69 -0.85
C LYS A 66 -4.81 11.09 -1.33
N LEU A 67 -4.82 10.14 -2.26
CA LEU A 67 -3.63 9.48 -2.81
C LEU A 67 -3.80 9.16 -4.30
N SER A 68 -2.70 8.91 -5.00
CA SER A 68 -2.72 8.20 -6.28
C SER A 68 -1.98 6.87 -6.15
N TYR A 69 -2.36 5.88 -6.95
CA TYR A 69 -1.66 4.60 -6.98
C TYR A 69 -1.60 4.00 -8.39
N ARG A 70 -0.59 3.17 -8.62
CA ARG A 70 -0.46 2.37 -9.85
C ARG A 70 -0.06 0.94 -9.50
N LEU A 71 -0.52 0.01 -10.34
CA LEU A 71 -0.16 -1.40 -10.25
C LEU A 71 1.18 -1.63 -10.94
N ASP A 72 1.90 -2.65 -10.48
CA ASP A 72 3.10 -3.14 -11.14
C ASP A 72 2.81 -4.44 -11.89
N THR A 73 3.65 -4.78 -12.85
CA THR A 73 3.70 -6.12 -13.46
C THR A 73 3.90 -7.22 -12.43
N ASN A 74 4.60 -6.93 -11.33
CA ASN A 74 4.66 -7.75 -10.15
C ASN A 74 3.37 -7.60 -9.33
N PRO A 75 2.47 -8.61 -9.31
CA PRO A 75 1.20 -8.49 -8.60
C PRO A 75 1.35 -8.44 -7.08
N GLY A 76 2.54 -8.70 -6.52
CA GLY A 76 2.83 -8.64 -5.09
C GLY A 76 3.12 -7.22 -4.56
N VAL A 77 3.09 -6.21 -5.42
CA VAL A 77 3.35 -4.81 -5.03
C VAL A 77 2.32 -3.83 -5.60
N THR A 78 2.28 -2.64 -5.01
CA THR A 78 1.52 -1.47 -5.49
C THR A 78 2.31 -0.20 -5.17
N TYR A 79 2.42 0.74 -6.10
CA TYR A 79 3.05 2.04 -5.86
C TYR A 79 2.01 3.07 -5.45
N VAL A 80 2.28 3.86 -4.41
CA VAL A 80 1.35 4.86 -3.87
C VAL A 80 2.03 6.21 -3.68
N THR A 81 1.48 7.28 -4.25
CA THR A 81 1.97 8.65 -4.08
C THR A 81 1.10 9.41 -3.08
N PRO A 82 1.70 10.04 -2.05
CA PRO A 82 0.95 10.86 -1.11
C PRO A 82 0.50 12.22 -1.68
N ILE A 83 -0.81 12.51 -1.60
CA ILE A 83 -1.38 13.80 -2.00
C ILE A 83 -1.76 14.61 -0.75
N SER A 84 -2.65 14.07 0.09
CA SER A 84 -3.13 14.69 1.34
C SER A 84 -3.29 13.67 2.46
N ARG A 85 -3.50 14.14 3.69
CA ARG A 85 -3.48 13.30 4.90
C ARG A 85 -4.57 12.23 4.85
N LEU A 86 -4.18 10.99 5.17
CA LEU A 86 -5.12 9.90 5.42
C LEU A 86 -5.51 9.87 6.91
N GLU A 87 -6.81 9.71 7.17
CA GLU A 87 -7.37 9.38 8.49
C GLU A 87 -7.19 7.89 8.77
#